data_AF-A0A9W7Y186-F1
#
_entry.id   AF-A0A9W7Y186-F1
#
_cell.length_a   1.000
_cell.length_b   1.000
_cell.length_c   1.000
_cell.angle_alpha   90.00
_cell.angle_beta   90.00
_cell.angle_gamma   90.00
#
_symmetry.space_group_name_H-M   'P 1'
#
loop_
_entity.id
_entity.type
_entity.pdbx_description
1 polymer ?
#
loop_
_entity_poly.entity_id
_entity_poly.type
_entity_poly.pdbx_seq_one_letter_code
_entity_poly.pdbx_strand_id
1 'polypeptide(L)'
;MKYNEGIYGGPALEELKQLYGTEWHRNSTDSWYFYKRLGIISLIKGVPKHKTLSTRTHTGIGRATAASRGAAKRAKAASRGAPSHLSSDPRYEAMKQIMFQEEPRTTPQLTEEDLERHQTILRADMVVKMKASRARREERENKYAAMEAAYEALEKADERLFKAACVRDANVVFPRQMRVPTETPPTKIWDYLK
;
A
#
# COMPACT_ATOMS: atom_id res chain seq x y z
N MET A 1 -35.09 14.30 4.07
CA MET A 1 -34.60 12.92 4.14
C MET A 1 -33.73 12.79 5.37
N LYS A 2 -34.21 12.09 6.40
CA LYS A 2 -33.49 11.84 7.66
C LYS A 2 -32.64 10.59 7.46
N TYR A 3 -31.33 10.66 7.71
CA TYR A 3 -30.45 9.49 7.66
C TYR A 3 -30.65 8.66 8.94
N ASN A 4 -30.92 7.38 8.77
CA ASN A 4 -31.00 6.40 9.87
C ASN A 4 -29.58 6.12 10.38
N GLU A 5 -29.22 6.72 11.52
CA GLU A 5 -27.96 6.47 12.26
C GLU A 5 -28.00 5.16 13.10
N GLY A 6 -28.84 4.18 12.73
CA GLY A 6 -29.24 3.11 13.66
C GLY A 6 -28.56 1.73 13.56
N ILE A 7 -27.67 1.47 12.59
CA ILE A 7 -27.32 0.06 12.25
C ILE A 7 -25.96 -0.40 12.81
N TYR A 8 -25.15 0.50 13.36
CA TYR A 8 -23.87 0.15 14.03
C TYR A 8 -23.81 0.64 15.49
N GLY A 9 -24.95 0.80 16.14
CA GLY A 9 -25.04 1.15 17.57
C GLY A 9 -25.48 -0.05 18.40
N GLY A 10 -24.61 -1.03 18.59
CA GLY A 10 -24.91 -2.21 19.41
C GLY A 10 -23.71 -2.70 20.23
N PRO A 11 -23.95 -3.47 21.31
CA PRO A 11 -22.95 -3.88 22.31
C PRO A 11 -21.76 -4.66 21.74
N ALA A 12 -21.87 -5.20 20.52
CA ALA A 12 -20.79 -5.89 19.82
C ALA A 12 -19.58 -4.98 19.51
N LEU A 13 -19.79 -3.67 19.28
CA LEU A 13 -18.67 -2.73 19.11
C LEU A 13 -17.99 -2.39 20.45
N GLU A 14 -18.72 -2.45 21.56
CA GLU A 14 -18.17 -2.27 22.91
C GLU A 14 -17.44 -3.52 23.40
N GLU A 15 -17.95 -4.72 23.09
CA GLU A 15 -17.24 -5.98 23.32
C GLU A 15 -15.96 -6.08 22.49
N LEU A 16 -15.98 -5.61 21.23
CA LEU A 16 -14.76 -5.50 20.42
C LEU A 16 -13.80 -4.45 21.01
N LYS A 17 -14.28 -3.31 21.53
CA LYS A 17 -13.40 -2.34 22.21
C LYS A 17 -12.80 -2.89 23.51
N GLN A 18 -13.55 -3.71 24.26
CA GLN A 18 -13.09 -4.36 25.49
C GLN A 18 -12.10 -5.51 25.21
N LEU A 19 -12.32 -6.32 24.16
CA LEU A 19 -11.39 -7.37 23.72
C LEU A 19 -10.12 -6.82 23.07
N TYR A 20 -10.19 -5.66 22.42
CA TYR A 20 -9.09 -5.12 21.63
C TYR A 20 -8.14 -4.21 22.40
N GLY A 21 -8.49 -3.74 23.60
CA GLY A 21 -7.66 -2.80 24.35
C GLY A 21 -7.49 -1.45 23.61
N THR A 22 -7.32 -0.37 24.35
CA THR A 22 -7.18 0.99 23.80
C THR A 22 -5.86 1.23 23.03
N GLU A 23 -5.04 0.20 22.81
CA GLU A 23 -3.74 0.29 22.13
C GLU A 23 -3.81 0.33 20.60
N TRP A 24 -4.96 0.03 19.99
CA TRP A 24 -5.12 0.05 18.53
C TRP A 24 -4.88 1.43 17.88
N HIS A 25 -4.94 2.51 18.66
CA HIS A 25 -4.78 3.87 18.13
C HIS A 25 -3.34 4.39 18.11
N ARG A 26 -2.35 3.71 18.72
CA ARG A 26 -1.02 4.32 18.86
C ARG A 26 -0.03 4.03 17.74
N ASN A 27 -0.08 2.87 17.08
CA ASN A 27 0.92 2.50 16.07
C ASN A 27 0.32 1.66 14.95
N SER A 28 -0.41 2.25 14.00
CA SER A 28 -0.71 1.52 12.76
C SER A 28 -1.09 2.42 11.60
N THR A 29 -0.18 2.50 10.63
CA THR A 29 -0.47 2.87 9.24
C THR A 29 -1.53 1.97 8.56
N ASP A 30 -1.92 0.85 9.19
CA ASP A 30 -2.94 -0.07 8.67
C ASP A 30 -4.38 0.33 9.07
N SER A 31 -4.55 1.16 10.10
CA SER A 31 -5.86 1.69 10.50
C SER A 31 -6.48 2.58 9.40
N TRP A 32 -5.63 3.28 8.64
CA TRP A 32 -6.04 4.17 7.54
C TRP A 32 -6.83 3.46 6.42
N TYR A 33 -6.54 2.19 6.17
CA TYR A 33 -7.22 1.42 5.12
C TYR A 33 -8.58 0.87 5.58
N PHE A 34 -8.76 0.66 6.88
CA PHE A 34 -10.02 0.15 7.44
C PHE A 34 -11.11 1.24 7.42
N TYR A 35 -10.78 2.48 7.82
CA TYR A 35 -11.75 3.60 7.82
C TYR A 35 -12.12 4.08 6.41
N LYS A 36 -11.22 3.98 5.43
CA LYS A 36 -11.51 4.36 4.04
C LYS A 36 -12.48 3.39 3.35
N ARG A 37 -12.53 2.13 3.79
CA ARG A 37 -13.43 1.10 3.24
C ARG A 37 -14.83 1.13 3.86
N LEU A 38 -15.00 1.76 5.02
CA LEU A 38 -16.28 1.90 5.73
C LEU A 38 -16.98 3.24 5.51
N GLY A 39 -16.42 4.16 4.71
CA GLY A 39 -17.10 5.42 4.37
C GLY A 39 -17.26 6.40 5.54
N ILE A 40 -16.52 6.23 6.64
CA ILE A 40 -16.59 7.08 7.84
C ILE A 40 -15.29 7.89 7.94
N ILE A 41 -15.14 8.97 7.17
CA ILE A 41 -14.32 10.13 7.57
C ILE A 41 -14.94 11.40 6.96
N SER A 42 -15.88 11.98 7.69
CA SER A 42 -16.06 13.43 7.74
C SER A 42 -15.30 13.92 8.98
N LEU A 43 -14.46 14.93 8.78
CA LEU A 43 -13.96 15.83 9.83
C LEU A 43 -12.87 15.33 10.79
N ILE A 44 -11.61 15.33 10.33
CA ILE A 44 -10.47 15.70 11.20
C ILE A 44 -9.60 16.70 10.44
N LYS A 45 -9.76 17.99 10.77
CA LYS A 45 -8.82 19.05 10.38
C LYS A 45 -7.54 18.88 11.20
N GLY A 46 -6.39 18.78 10.53
CA GLY A 46 -5.08 18.95 11.18
C GLY A 46 -4.16 17.74 11.06
N VAL A 47 -3.67 17.46 9.86
CA VAL A 47 -2.45 16.64 9.68
C VAL A 47 -1.37 17.55 9.08
N PRO A 48 -0.20 17.70 9.72
CA PRO A 48 0.89 18.52 9.21
C PRO A 48 1.47 17.90 7.94
N LYS A 49 1.58 18.71 6.87
CA LYS A 49 2.17 18.32 5.59
C LYS A 49 3.69 18.21 5.74
N HIS A 50 4.24 17.00 5.68
CA HIS A 50 5.68 16.81 5.56
C HIS A 50 6.12 17.18 4.14
N LYS A 51 7.15 18.03 4.02
CA LYS A 51 7.73 18.45 2.74
C LYS A 51 8.45 17.26 2.11
N THR A 52 7.99 16.82 0.94
CA THR A 52 8.76 15.90 0.09
C THR A 52 9.73 16.72 -0.76
N LEU A 53 11.02 16.61 -0.45
CA LEU A 53 12.11 17.12 -1.28
C LEU A 53 12.23 16.22 -2.52
N SER A 54 11.69 16.67 -3.64
CA SER A 54 11.87 16.05 -4.95
C SER A 54 13.12 16.63 -5.61
N THR A 55 14.22 15.90 -5.56
CA THR A 55 15.43 16.18 -6.34
C THR A 55 15.31 15.54 -7.71
N ARG A 56 14.72 16.26 -8.67
CA ARG A 56 14.77 15.89 -10.08
C ARG A 56 15.82 16.75 -10.79
N THR A 57 17.02 16.19 -10.94
CA THR A 57 18.07 16.71 -11.80
C THR A 57 17.75 16.38 -13.27
N HIS A 58 17.66 17.41 -14.10
CA HIS A 58 17.69 17.26 -15.56
C HIS A 58 18.80 18.16 -16.08
N THR A 59 19.87 17.55 -16.59
CA THR A 59 21.02 18.21 -17.20
C THR A 59 20.92 18.16 -18.73
N GLY A 60 21.19 19.32 -19.37
CA GLY A 60 21.57 19.50 -20.78
C GLY A 60 20.45 19.27 -21.81
N ILE A 61 20.31 20.03 -22.90
CA ILE A 61 21.31 20.73 -23.71
C ILE A 61 20.64 21.98 -24.31
N GLY A 62 21.28 23.14 -24.17
CA GLY A 62 20.96 24.35 -24.91
C GLY A 62 21.69 24.40 -26.25
N ARG A 63 21.03 24.94 -27.28
CA ARG A 63 21.71 25.58 -28.40
C ARG A 63 20.84 26.73 -28.92
N ALA A 64 21.31 27.95 -28.70
CA ALA A 64 20.80 29.15 -29.36
C ALA A 64 21.62 29.38 -30.64
N THR A 65 20.97 29.80 -31.72
CA THR A 65 21.51 30.74 -32.71
C THR A 65 20.36 31.52 -33.35
N ALA A 66 20.72 32.72 -33.77
CA ALA A 66 19.86 33.88 -34.00
C ALA A 66 19.22 33.94 -35.39
N ALA A 67 18.30 34.91 -35.52
CA ALA A 67 17.90 35.64 -36.72
C ALA A 67 16.89 34.98 -37.67
N SER A 68 15.62 35.38 -37.52
CA SER A 68 14.90 36.05 -38.63
C SER A 68 13.80 36.97 -38.07
N ARG A 69 14.10 38.27 -38.03
CA ARG A 69 13.10 39.32 -37.89
C ARG A 69 12.29 39.36 -39.19
N GLY A 70 11.20 38.60 -39.24
CA GLY A 70 10.32 38.55 -40.42
C GLY A 70 9.09 37.65 -40.32
N ALA A 71 8.98 36.77 -39.32
CA ALA A 71 7.89 35.79 -39.24
C ALA A 71 6.76 36.14 -38.24
N ALA A 72 6.78 37.32 -37.62
CA ALA A 72 5.89 37.67 -36.51
C ALA A 72 4.44 38.03 -36.93
N LYS A 73 4.10 38.03 -38.22
CA LYS A 73 2.71 38.27 -38.71
C LYS A 73 2.02 37.05 -39.33
N ARG A 74 2.59 35.84 -39.21
CA ARG A 74 1.92 34.58 -39.60
C ARG A 74 1.80 33.53 -38.49
N ALA A 75 2.33 33.78 -37.30
CA ALA A 75 2.28 32.84 -36.18
C ALA A 75 1.00 32.93 -35.30
N LYS A 76 0.08 33.87 -35.56
CA LYS A 76 -1.21 33.97 -34.83
C LYS A 76 -2.39 33.21 -35.48
N ALA A 77 -2.14 32.49 -36.57
CA ALA A 77 -3.15 31.64 -37.23
C ALA A 77 -2.87 30.13 -37.08
N ALA A 78 -1.73 29.74 -36.50
CA ALA A 78 -1.33 28.32 -36.37
C ALA A 78 -1.47 27.75 -34.94
N SER A 79 -1.93 28.55 -33.96
CA SER A 79 -2.16 28.07 -32.57
C SER A 79 -3.64 27.94 -32.20
N ARG A 80 -4.57 28.12 -33.15
CA ARG A 80 -6.00 27.89 -32.93
C ARG A 80 -6.39 26.55 -33.54
N GLY A 81 -6.24 25.48 -32.75
CA GLY A 81 -6.82 24.18 -33.05
C GLY A 81 -5.89 23.17 -33.71
N ALA A 82 -4.65 23.03 -33.23
CA ALA A 82 -3.96 21.75 -33.43
C ALA A 82 -4.78 20.67 -32.69
N PRO A 83 -5.41 19.70 -33.38
CA PRO A 83 -6.14 18.64 -32.70
C PRO A 83 -5.15 17.90 -31.82
N SER A 84 -5.39 17.95 -30.51
CA SER A 84 -4.73 17.08 -29.55
C SER A 84 -4.93 15.65 -30.03
N HIS A 85 -3.88 15.04 -30.60
CA HIS A 85 -3.90 13.67 -31.13
C HIS A 85 -4.26 12.62 -30.06
N LEU A 86 -4.38 13.01 -28.78
CA LEU A 86 -4.89 12.13 -27.73
C LEU A 86 -6.43 12.00 -27.72
N SER A 87 -7.17 12.97 -28.26
CA SER A 87 -8.65 12.99 -28.20
C SER A 87 -9.33 12.36 -29.41
N SER A 88 -8.60 12.04 -30.48
CA SER A 88 -9.15 11.47 -31.71
C SER A 88 -8.66 10.03 -31.96
N ASP A 89 -7.82 9.49 -31.08
CA ASP A 89 -7.34 8.11 -31.22
C ASP A 89 -8.47 7.14 -30.81
N PRO A 90 -8.93 6.23 -31.68
CA PRO A 90 -9.92 5.22 -31.33
C PRO A 90 -9.52 4.38 -30.11
N ARG A 91 -8.22 4.24 -29.83
CA ARG A 91 -7.72 3.57 -28.62
C ARG A 91 -8.04 4.35 -27.35
N TYR A 92 -8.03 5.68 -27.41
CA TYR A 92 -8.41 6.53 -26.28
C TYR A 92 -9.90 6.38 -25.98
N GLU A 93 -10.75 6.37 -27.00
CA GLU A 93 -12.19 6.12 -26.83
C GLU A 93 -12.47 4.70 -26.34
N ALA A 94 -11.76 3.67 -26.83
CA ALA A 94 -11.87 2.31 -26.33
C ALA A 94 -11.43 2.18 -24.86
N MET A 95 -10.34 2.85 -24.48
CA MET A 95 -9.86 2.89 -23.10
C MET A 95 -10.85 3.60 -22.18
N LYS A 96 -11.41 4.72 -22.65
CA LYS A 96 -12.46 5.45 -21.95
C LYS A 96 -13.73 4.60 -21.81
N GLN A 97 -14.09 3.86 -22.85
CA GLN A 97 -15.21 2.92 -22.82
C GLN A 97 -14.99 1.82 -21.77
N ILE A 98 -13.82 1.17 -21.77
CA ILE A 98 -13.48 0.14 -20.77
C ILE A 98 -13.48 0.72 -19.35
N MET A 99 -12.95 1.93 -19.16
CA MET A 99 -12.82 2.53 -17.82
C MET A 99 -14.13 3.11 -17.27
N PHE A 100 -15.04 3.58 -18.13
CA PHE A 100 -16.16 4.43 -17.70
C PHE A 100 -17.55 3.97 -18.14
N GLN A 101 -17.71 2.94 -18.99
CA GLN A 101 -19.04 2.47 -19.41
C GLN A 101 -19.55 1.25 -18.63
N GLU A 102 -18.69 0.50 -17.93
CA GLU A 102 -19.15 -0.56 -17.05
C GLU A 102 -19.70 0.07 -15.76
N GLU A 103 -21.01 0.38 -15.76
CA GLU A 103 -21.70 0.69 -14.52
C GLU A 103 -21.46 -0.45 -13.52
N PRO A 104 -21.07 -0.15 -12.27
CA PRO A 104 -20.84 -1.18 -11.28
C PRO A 104 -22.11 -2.01 -11.13
N ARG A 105 -21.97 -3.33 -11.25
CA ARG A 105 -23.10 -4.27 -11.13
C ARG A 105 -23.85 -3.96 -9.82
N THR A 106 -25.17 -3.84 -9.91
CA THR A 106 -26.01 -3.64 -8.73
C THR A 106 -25.76 -4.79 -7.76
N THR A 107 -25.52 -4.46 -6.49
CA THR A 107 -25.35 -5.49 -5.46
C THR A 107 -26.63 -6.32 -5.37
N PRO A 108 -26.52 -7.66 -5.32
CA PRO A 108 -27.70 -8.51 -5.13
C PRO A 108 -28.37 -8.16 -3.81
N GLN A 109 -29.71 -8.11 -3.81
CA GLN A 109 -30.48 -7.96 -2.59
C GLN A 109 -30.40 -9.29 -1.82
N LEU A 110 -29.73 -9.27 -0.68
CA LEU A 110 -29.59 -10.44 0.18
C LEU A 110 -30.85 -10.58 1.04
N THR A 111 -31.25 -11.83 1.29
CA THR A 111 -32.23 -12.12 2.34
C THR A 111 -31.63 -11.79 3.72
N GLU A 112 -32.47 -11.60 4.73
CA GLU A 112 -32.00 -11.34 6.10
C GLU A 112 -31.11 -12.48 6.63
N GLU A 113 -31.51 -13.74 6.39
CA GLU A 113 -30.73 -14.92 6.75
C GLU A 113 -29.35 -14.94 6.05
N ASP A 114 -29.29 -14.60 4.77
CA ASP A 114 -28.02 -14.57 4.04
C ASP A 114 -27.11 -13.43 4.50
N LEU A 115 -27.71 -12.32 4.94
CA LEU A 115 -26.98 -11.20 5.52
C LEU A 115 -26.34 -11.61 6.86
N GLU A 116 -27.05 -12.34 7.71
CA GLU A 116 -26.50 -12.88 8.96
C GLU A 116 -25.37 -13.90 8.72
N ARG A 117 -25.56 -14.81 7.75
CA ARG A 117 -24.50 -15.76 7.33
C ARG A 117 -23.28 -15.02 6.82
N HIS A 118 -23.48 -14.01 5.99
CA HIS A 118 -22.40 -13.18 5.46
C HIS A 118 -21.61 -12.48 6.58
N GLN A 119 -22.31 -11.85 7.53
CA GLN A 119 -21.67 -11.21 8.68
C GLN A 119 -20.89 -12.21 9.53
N THR A 120 -21.43 -13.41 9.74
CA THR A 120 -20.77 -14.47 10.50
C THR A 120 -19.47 -14.91 9.83
N ILE A 121 -19.49 -15.11 8.51
CA ILE A 121 -18.29 -15.45 7.72
C ILE A 121 -17.24 -14.34 7.86
N LEU A 122 -17.64 -13.07 7.74
CA LEU A 122 -16.72 -11.94 7.89
C LEU A 122 -16.09 -11.88 9.29
N ARG A 123 -16.90 -12.06 10.35
CA ARG A 123 -16.39 -12.08 11.73
C ARG A 123 -15.40 -13.23 11.93
N ALA A 124 -15.73 -14.43 11.42
CA ALA A 124 -14.84 -15.59 11.50
C ALA A 124 -13.50 -15.33 10.78
N ASP A 125 -13.53 -14.78 9.57
CA ASP A 125 -12.33 -14.42 8.79
C ASP A 125 -11.47 -13.37 9.52
N MET A 126 -12.10 -12.36 10.14
CA MET A 126 -11.39 -11.37 10.96
C MET A 126 -10.66 -12.03 12.14
N VAL A 127 -11.31 -12.94 12.85
CA VAL A 127 -10.71 -13.70 13.96
C VAL A 127 -9.53 -14.54 13.48
N VAL A 128 -9.66 -15.22 12.33
CA VAL A 128 -8.57 -16.01 11.73
C VAL A 128 -7.37 -15.13 11.38
N LYS A 129 -7.58 -13.99 10.72
CA LYS A 129 -6.53 -13.03 10.37
C LYS A 129 -5.85 -12.45 11.60
N MET A 130 -6.62 -12.12 12.64
CA MET A 130 -6.08 -11.64 13.91
C MET A 130 -5.17 -12.69 14.55
N LYS A 131 -5.61 -13.95 14.63
CA LYS A 131 -4.80 -15.05 15.18
C LYS A 131 -3.50 -15.24 14.39
N ALA A 132 -3.56 -15.25 13.06
CA ALA A 132 -2.38 -15.37 12.20
C ALA A 132 -1.42 -14.18 12.36
N SER A 133 -1.94 -12.96 12.53
CA SER A 133 -1.12 -11.77 12.81
C SER A 133 -0.42 -11.87 14.17
N ARG A 134 -1.16 -12.27 15.20
CA ARG A 134 -0.61 -12.47 16.56
C ARG A 134 0.50 -13.53 16.56
N ALA A 135 0.27 -14.68 15.91
CA ALA A 135 1.26 -15.74 15.81
C ALA A 135 2.56 -15.26 15.12
N ARG A 136 2.45 -14.53 14.00
CA ARG A 136 3.62 -13.94 13.31
C ARG A 136 4.34 -12.88 14.14
N ARG A 137 3.64 -12.18 15.04
CA ARG A 137 4.26 -11.22 15.96
C ARG A 137 5.02 -11.95 17.06
N GLU A 138 4.39 -12.92 17.70
CA GLU A 138 5.00 -13.76 18.74
C GLU A 138 6.24 -14.50 18.21
N GLU A 139 6.17 -15.08 17.00
CA GLU A 139 7.32 -15.71 16.36
C GLU A 139 8.49 -14.72 16.16
N ARG A 140 8.20 -13.47 15.77
CA ARG A 140 9.24 -12.43 15.64
C ARG A 140 9.83 -12.04 17.00
N GLU A 141 8.99 -11.83 18.01
CA GLU A 141 9.41 -11.51 19.37
C GLU A 141 10.33 -12.62 19.94
N ASN A 142 9.96 -13.89 19.74
CA ASN A 142 10.78 -15.03 20.15
C ASN A 142 12.14 -15.06 19.42
N LYS A 143 12.17 -14.75 18.12
CA LYS A 143 13.43 -14.64 17.37
C LYS A 143 14.32 -13.51 17.88
N TYR A 144 13.74 -12.35 18.22
CA TYR A 144 14.48 -11.23 18.81
C TYR A 144 15.03 -11.59 20.19
N ALA A 145 14.21 -12.20 21.06
CA ALA A 145 14.66 -12.64 22.38
C ALA A 145 15.82 -13.67 22.30
N ALA A 146 15.71 -14.63 21.36
CA ALA A 146 16.80 -15.59 21.12
C ALA A 146 18.08 -14.91 20.61
N MET A 147 17.94 -13.89 19.75
CA MET A 147 19.07 -13.11 19.23
C MET A 147 19.74 -12.27 20.34
N GLU A 148 18.96 -11.64 21.21
CA GLU A 148 19.47 -10.91 22.38
C GLU A 148 20.27 -11.82 23.32
N ALA A 149 19.70 -12.97 23.68
CA ALA A 149 20.38 -13.97 24.51
C ALA A 149 21.70 -14.46 23.87
N ALA A 150 21.71 -14.65 22.55
CA ALA A 150 22.92 -15.03 21.82
C ALA A 150 23.99 -13.91 21.83
N TYR A 151 23.58 -12.64 21.70
CA TYR A 151 24.50 -11.51 21.78
C TYR A 151 25.09 -11.33 23.18
N GLU A 152 24.29 -11.49 24.24
CA GLU A 152 24.78 -11.47 25.62
C GLU A 152 25.79 -12.60 25.89
N ALA A 153 25.56 -13.78 25.34
CA ALA A 153 26.50 -14.90 25.44
C ALA A 153 27.80 -14.61 24.68
N LEU A 154 27.71 -14.00 23.50
CA LEU A 154 28.87 -13.63 22.67
C LEU A 154 29.72 -12.54 23.34
N GLU A 155 29.09 -11.53 23.93
CA GLU A 155 29.77 -10.45 24.66
C GLU A 155 30.60 -10.99 25.82
N LYS A 156 30.07 -11.97 26.57
CA LYS A 156 30.77 -12.62 27.68
C LYS A 156 31.93 -13.52 27.21
N ALA A 157 31.85 -14.06 25.99
CA ALA A 157 32.85 -14.98 25.46
C ALA A 157 34.00 -14.28 24.73
N ASP A 158 33.70 -13.38 23.78
CA ASP A 158 34.69 -12.63 22.98
C ASP A 158 34.15 -11.26 22.56
N GLU A 159 34.67 -10.21 23.19
CA GLU A 159 34.31 -8.81 22.94
C GLU A 159 34.62 -8.37 21.49
N ARG A 160 35.67 -8.92 20.86
CA ARG A 160 36.06 -8.55 19.49
C ARG A 160 35.02 -9.04 18.48
N LEU A 161 34.55 -10.29 18.64
CA LEU A 161 33.51 -10.86 17.78
C LEU A 161 32.17 -10.15 17.98
N PHE A 162 31.84 -9.81 19.23
CA PHE A 162 30.66 -9.01 19.55
C PHE A 162 30.67 -7.67 18.82
N LYS A 163 31.76 -6.90 18.94
CA LYS A 163 31.94 -5.61 18.23
C LYS A 163 31.81 -5.76 16.71
N ALA A 164 32.39 -6.82 16.14
CA ALA A 164 32.30 -7.09 14.71
C ALA A 164 30.87 -7.41 14.25
N ALA A 165 30.11 -8.18 15.05
CA ALA A 165 28.73 -8.54 14.74
C ALA A 165 27.75 -7.35 14.85
N CYS A 166 28.04 -6.37 15.70
CA CYS A 166 27.24 -5.15 15.83
C CYS A 166 27.45 -4.15 14.67
N VAL A 167 28.44 -4.36 13.79
CA VAL A 167 28.66 -3.49 12.64
C VAL A 167 27.51 -3.67 11.64
N ARG A 168 26.81 -2.58 11.34
CA ARG A 168 25.74 -2.57 10.34
C ARG A 168 26.33 -2.38 8.96
N ASP A 169 26.12 -3.37 8.10
CA ASP A 169 26.44 -3.23 6.69
C ASP A 169 25.51 -2.21 6.02
N ALA A 170 26.09 -1.23 5.31
CA ALA A 170 25.34 -0.20 4.62
C ALA A 170 24.56 -0.73 3.40
N ASN A 171 25.00 -1.85 2.83
CA ASN A 171 24.52 -2.39 1.55
C ASN A 171 23.91 -3.79 1.69
N VAL A 172 23.14 -4.05 2.75
CA VAL A 172 22.40 -5.33 2.86
C VAL A 172 21.23 -5.32 1.89
N VAL A 173 21.36 -6.04 0.78
CA VAL A 173 20.29 -6.28 -0.19
C VAL A 173 19.98 -7.76 -0.27
N PHE A 174 18.71 -8.09 -0.50
CA PHE A 174 18.32 -9.47 -0.75
C PHE A 174 18.92 -9.95 -2.07
N PRO A 175 19.50 -11.17 -2.11
CA PRO A 175 20.07 -11.71 -3.33
C PRO A 175 18.97 -11.95 -4.37
N ARG A 176 19.25 -11.63 -5.64
CA ARG A 176 18.29 -11.77 -6.74
C ARG A 176 17.88 -13.23 -6.99
N GLN A 177 18.70 -14.18 -6.53
CA GLN A 177 18.46 -15.62 -6.58
C GLN A 177 17.35 -16.05 -5.62
N MET A 178 17.04 -15.27 -4.57
CA MET A 178 15.94 -15.55 -3.65
C MET A 178 14.62 -15.11 -4.30
N ARG A 179 13.95 -16.06 -4.95
CA ARG A 179 12.71 -15.82 -5.69
C ARG A 179 11.50 -15.79 -4.77
N VAL A 180 10.47 -15.04 -5.16
CA VAL A 180 9.15 -15.10 -4.53
C VAL A 180 8.52 -16.46 -4.84
N PRO A 181 7.94 -17.17 -3.85
CA PRO A 181 7.25 -18.43 -4.09
C PRO A 181 6.14 -18.29 -5.14
N THR A 182 6.01 -19.28 -6.01
CA THR A 182 4.95 -19.37 -7.04
C THR A 182 3.97 -20.50 -6.69
N GLU A 183 2.72 -20.39 -7.14
CA GLU A 183 1.68 -21.39 -6.87
C GLU A 183 2.03 -22.78 -7.42
N THR A 184 2.60 -22.83 -8.63
CA THR A 184 3.07 -24.08 -9.25
C THR A 184 4.59 -24.05 -9.32
N PRO A 185 5.30 -25.14 -8.97
CA PRO A 185 6.74 -25.19 -9.08
C PRO A 185 7.20 -25.14 -10.55
N PRO A 186 8.40 -24.61 -10.83
CA PRO A 186 8.99 -24.65 -12.17
C PRO A 186 9.43 -26.07 -12.55
N THR A 187 9.61 -26.32 -13.85
CA THR A 187 10.08 -27.62 -14.37
C THR A 187 11.40 -28.08 -13.74
N LYS A 188 12.33 -27.15 -13.47
CA LYS A 188 13.55 -27.39 -12.70
C LYS A 188 13.44 -26.62 -11.38
N ILE A 189 13.16 -27.34 -10.29
CA ILE A 189 12.90 -26.76 -8.95
C ILE A 189 14.16 -26.16 -8.35
N TRP A 190 15.28 -26.89 -8.44
CA TRP A 190 16.55 -26.50 -7.87
C TRP A 190 17.70 -26.73 -8.85
N ASP A 191 18.72 -25.87 -8.79
CA ASP A 191 19.93 -26.02 -9.59
C ASP A 191 21.11 -26.34 -8.67
N TYR A 192 21.51 -27.60 -8.63
CA TYR A 192 22.62 -28.08 -7.78
C TYR A 192 24.01 -27.82 -8.37
N LEU A 193 24.11 -27.61 -9.69
CA LEU A 193 25.37 -27.64 -10.44
C LEU A 193 25.83 -26.26 -10.93
N LYS A 194 25.34 -25.20 -10.30
CA LYS A 194 25.71 -23.82 -10.65
C LYS A 194 26.81 -23.29 -9.76
#